data_AF-A0A3N5MDD7-F1
#
_entry.id   AF-A0A3N5MDD7-F1
#
_cell.length_a   1.000
_cell.length_b   1.000
_cell.length_c   1.000
_cell.angle_alpha   90.00
_cell.angle_beta   90.00
_cell.angle_gamma   90.00
#
_symmetry.space_group_name_H-M   'P 1'
#
loop_
_entity.id
_entity.type
_entity.pdbx_description
1 polymer ?
#
loop_
_entity_poly.entity_id
_entity_poly.type
_entity_poly.pdbx_seq_one_letter_code
_entity_poly.pdbx_strand_id
1 'polypeptide(L)'
;MNSKQSSNQHPLVPENGNSLLLEIGTEEIPARFLPSAISNLKDIAAKTLDEYRVGYRNISTYATPRRLALIAGGVEPAQRDVTKEIFGPSRKVAFDEQGNPTKAATGFAQSAGVAVSDLKIKMKGKSEYIAAVIEEKGSETKTVLPEIAKKIIMSLHFPKSMRWGNGSLHFARPICWILSLFNDEPFQFELDGIKSSNMTKGHRFLSPASYQVKSIDSYMSLLENNFVILDQEKRKNSIRKNITALFNDPDTQPIIDEELLEMVTYIVEYPVPVHCSFRSEYLTLPKELLITVMKDHQKYFGVQDSNGSLLNHFVVISNTRAENAETVRIGAERVIK
;
A
#
# COMPACT_ATOMS: atom_id res chain seq x y z
N MET A 1 -37.60 -13.64 -5.10
CA MET A 1 -37.22 -13.57 -3.68
C MET A 1 -35.79 -13.06 -3.61
N ASN A 2 -35.63 -11.80 -3.20
CA ASN A 2 -34.32 -11.12 -3.18
C ASN A 2 -33.51 -11.57 -1.96
N SER A 3 -32.56 -12.47 -2.16
CA SER A 3 -31.51 -12.74 -1.18
C SER A 3 -30.42 -11.67 -1.32
N LYS A 4 -30.47 -10.65 -0.45
CA LYS A 4 -29.32 -9.80 -0.16
C LYS A 4 -28.20 -10.70 0.39
N GLN A 5 -27.23 -11.05 -0.44
CA GLN A 5 -25.96 -11.58 0.05
C GLN A 5 -25.25 -10.42 0.75
N SER A 6 -25.26 -10.48 2.08
CA SER A 6 -24.41 -9.65 2.94
C SER A 6 -22.96 -9.91 2.54
N SER A 7 -22.36 -8.97 1.81
CA SER A 7 -20.92 -8.92 1.64
C SER A 7 -20.31 -8.64 3.01
N ASN A 8 -19.64 -9.63 3.60
CA ASN A 8 -18.72 -9.42 4.72
C ASN A 8 -17.56 -8.54 4.24
N GLN A 9 -17.79 -7.23 4.12
CA GLN A 9 -16.74 -6.25 4.05
C GLN A 9 -16.37 -5.96 5.50
N HIS A 10 -15.17 -6.38 5.92
CA HIS A 10 -14.59 -5.79 7.12
C HIS A 10 -14.51 -4.28 6.88
N PRO A 11 -15.06 -3.44 7.76
CA PRO A 11 -14.98 -2.00 7.58
C PRO A 11 -13.50 -1.60 7.55
N LEU A 12 -13.10 -0.91 6.47
CA LEU A 12 -11.71 -0.45 6.25
C LEU A 12 -11.23 0.45 7.39
N VAL A 13 -12.18 1.14 8.02
CA VAL A 13 -12.00 2.01 9.17
C VAL A 13 -12.91 1.50 10.29
N PRO A 14 -12.42 1.26 11.51
CA PRO A 14 -13.31 0.96 12.64
C PRO A 14 -14.27 2.14 12.86
N GLU A 15 -15.55 1.86 13.17
CA GLU A 15 -16.65 2.85 13.26
C GLU A 15 -16.43 4.11 14.15
N ASN A 16 -15.30 4.28 14.83
CA ASN A 16 -15.01 5.43 15.69
C ASN A 16 -13.50 5.74 15.82
N GLY A 17 -12.71 5.60 14.75
CA GLY A 17 -11.26 5.85 14.80
C GLY A 17 -10.76 6.80 13.71
N ASN A 18 -9.75 7.63 14.02
CA ASN A 18 -9.11 8.45 12.99
C ASN A 18 -8.49 7.55 11.91
N SER A 19 -8.47 8.02 10.67
CA SER A 19 -7.94 7.27 9.54
C SER A 19 -6.99 8.11 8.69
N LEU A 20 -5.99 7.43 8.14
CA LEU A 20 -4.99 7.98 7.24
C LEU A 20 -5.09 7.24 5.91
N LEU A 21 -5.22 7.99 4.82
CA LEU A 21 -5.12 7.49 3.45
C LEU A 21 -3.93 8.16 2.76
N LEU A 22 -3.04 7.33 2.20
CA LEU A 22 -1.97 7.75 1.31
C LEU A 22 -2.04 6.92 0.03
N GLU A 23 -2.14 7.59 -1.11
CA GLU A 23 -2.13 6.96 -2.43
C GLU A 23 -0.96 7.54 -3.25
N ILE A 24 -0.19 6.65 -3.86
CA ILE A 24 0.91 6.95 -4.76
C ILE A 24 0.52 6.47 -6.15
N GLY A 25 0.17 7.41 -7.03
CA GLY A 25 -0.15 7.14 -8.42
C GLY A 25 1.08 7.20 -9.31
N THR A 26 1.21 6.25 -10.23
CA THR A 26 2.40 6.07 -11.07
C THR A 26 2.07 5.70 -12.51
N GLU A 27 3.06 5.73 -13.40
CA GLU A 27 3.02 4.89 -14.60
C GLU A 27 3.14 3.39 -14.25
N GLU A 28 2.90 2.51 -15.21
CA GLU A 28 2.75 1.07 -14.96
C GLU A 28 4.00 0.40 -14.35
N ILE A 29 3.87 0.01 -13.08
CA ILE A 29 4.85 -0.75 -12.32
C ILE A 29 4.83 -2.20 -12.82
N PRO A 30 6.00 -2.84 -13.06
CA PRO A 30 6.04 -4.25 -13.41
C PRO A 30 5.30 -5.10 -12.37
N ALA A 31 4.34 -5.92 -12.81
CA ALA A 31 3.48 -6.72 -11.92
C ALA A 31 4.25 -7.50 -10.85
N ARG A 32 5.38 -8.12 -11.23
CA ARG A 32 6.25 -8.89 -10.33
C ARG A 32 6.82 -8.08 -9.15
N PHE A 33 6.78 -6.75 -9.18
CA PHE A 33 7.26 -5.91 -8.08
C PHE A 33 6.16 -5.61 -7.05
N LEU A 34 4.89 -5.65 -7.47
CA LEU A 34 3.76 -5.17 -6.68
C LEU A 34 3.49 -5.98 -5.39
N PRO A 35 3.55 -7.33 -5.38
CA PRO A 35 3.37 -8.10 -4.14
C PRO A 35 4.35 -7.68 -3.04
N SER A 36 5.65 -7.63 -3.37
CA SER A 36 6.68 -7.18 -2.43
C SER A 36 6.52 -5.71 -2.05
N ALA A 37 6.08 -4.87 -2.99
CA ALA A 37 5.94 -3.44 -2.75
C ALA A 37 4.86 -3.12 -1.71
N ILE A 38 3.71 -3.80 -1.75
CA ILE A 38 2.65 -3.58 -0.76
C ILE A 38 3.00 -4.15 0.61
N SER A 39 3.70 -5.30 0.66
CA SER A 39 4.21 -5.83 1.92
C SER A 39 5.20 -4.84 2.55
N ASN A 40 6.18 -4.38 1.77
CA ASN A 40 7.16 -3.40 2.24
C ASN A 40 6.50 -2.08 2.64
N LEU A 41 5.52 -1.59 1.87
CA LEU A 41 4.77 -0.37 2.19
C LEU A 41 4.11 -0.46 3.57
N LYS A 42 3.53 -1.61 3.90
CA LYS A 42 2.90 -1.84 5.20
C LYS A 42 3.94 -1.79 6.33
N ASP A 43 5.05 -2.49 6.17
CA ASP A 43 6.12 -2.56 7.17
C ASP A 43 6.81 -1.21 7.38
N ILE A 44 7.07 -0.48 6.29
CA ILE A 44 7.63 0.87 6.31
C ILE A 44 6.67 1.84 7.00
N ALA A 45 5.37 1.77 6.68
CA ALA A 45 4.37 2.63 7.31
C ALA A 45 4.27 2.38 8.81
N ALA A 46 4.20 1.11 9.23
CA ALA A 46 4.22 0.70 10.63
C ALA A 46 5.44 1.27 11.36
N LYS A 47 6.64 0.96 10.86
CA LYS A 47 7.90 1.43 11.42
C LYS A 47 7.98 2.96 11.49
N THR A 48 7.54 3.65 10.44
CA THR A 48 7.59 5.12 10.40
C THR A 48 6.61 5.73 11.40
N LEU A 49 5.38 5.21 11.51
CA LEU A 49 4.43 5.68 12.52
C LEU A 49 4.98 5.47 13.95
N ASP A 50 5.61 4.32 14.21
CA ASP A 50 6.26 4.02 15.49
C ASP A 50 7.44 4.96 15.80
N GLU A 51 8.30 5.23 14.83
CA GLU A 51 9.41 6.19 14.97
C GLU A 51 8.90 7.59 15.32
N TYR A 52 7.76 7.98 14.75
CA TYR A 52 7.08 9.25 15.06
C TYR A 52 6.15 9.14 16.27
N ARG A 53 6.10 7.99 16.97
CA ARG A 53 5.29 7.73 18.16
C ARG A 53 3.80 7.96 17.96
N VAL A 54 3.31 7.76 16.75
CA VAL A 54 1.88 7.85 16.41
C VAL A 54 1.30 6.44 16.49
N GLY A 55 0.42 6.17 17.45
CA GLY A 55 -0.27 4.88 17.53
C GLY A 55 -1.23 4.66 16.37
N TYR A 56 -1.50 3.41 16.04
CA TYR A 56 -2.47 2.99 15.03
C TYR A 56 -3.03 1.61 15.40
N ARG A 57 -4.20 1.25 14.86
CA ARG A 57 -4.82 -0.07 15.10
C ARG A 57 -4.50 -1.07 14.00
N ASN A 58 -4.63 -0.64 12.75
CA ASN A 58 -4.39 -1.49 11.59
C ASN A 58 -3.80 -0.68 10.43
N ILE A 59 -3.14 -1.41 9.52
CA ILE A 59 -2.61 -0.88 8.28
C ILE A 59 -2.94 -1.88 7.17
N SER A 60 -3.62 -1.39 6.14
CA SER A 60 -3.97 -2.11 4.93
C SER A 60 -3.31 -1.46 3.73
N THR A 61 -2.78 -2.28 2.83
CA THR A 61 -2.07 -1.82 1.63
C THR A 61 -2.61 -2.49 0.39
N TYR A 62 -2.69 -1.73 -0.69
CA TYR A 62 -3.27 -2.17 -1.95
C TYR A 62 -2.39 -1.75 -3.12
N ALA A 63 -2.43 -2.52 -4.19
CA ALA A 63 -1.69 -2.22 -5.41
C ALA A 63 -2.47 -2.54 -6.67
N THR A 64 -2.48 -1.61 -7.61
CA THR A 64 -2.83 -1.87 -9.01
C THR A 64 -1.60 -1.62 -9.90
N PRO A 65 -1.63 -1.87 -11.22
CA PRO A 65 -0.50 -1.59 -12.10
C PRO A 65 0.04 -0.15 -11.98
N ARG A 66 -0.81 0.81 -11.60
CA ARG A 66 -0.50 2.25 -11.58
C ARG A 66 -0.66 2.90 -10.21
N ARG A 67 -0.87 2.12 -9.15
CA ARG A 67 -1.19 2.66 -7.83
C ARG A 67 -0.61 1.80 -6.72
N LEU A 68 -0.06 2.45 -5.71
CA LEU A 68 0.10 1.89 -4.36
C LEU A 68 -0.77 2.71 -3.41
N ALA A 69 -1.53 2.07 -2.54
CA ALA A 69 -2.36 2.74 -1.55
C ALA A 69 -2.13 2.15 -0.16
N LEU A 70 -2.19 3.02 0.85
CA LEU A 70 -2.07 2.72 2.26
C LEU A 70 -3.27 3.32 2.97
N ILE A 71 -4.00 2.51 3.73
CA ILE A 71 -5.05 2.96 4.64
C ILE A 71 -4.68 2.49 6.04
N ALA A 72 -4.48 3.42 6.97
CA ALA A 72 -4.27 3.11 8.38
C ALA A 72 -5.49 3.57 9.18
N GLY A 73 -6.04 2.67 10.01
CA GLY A 73 -7.20 2.94 10.85
C GLY A 73 -6.84 2.99 12.33
N GLY A 74 -7.62 3.78 13.08
CA GLY A 74 -7.39 3.99 14.52
C GLY A 74 -6.10 4.73 14.81
N VAL A 75 -5.73 5.69 13.96
CA VAL A 75 -4.52 6.51 14.12
C VAL A 75 -4.70 7.46 15.31
N GLU A 76 -3.73 7.57 16.20
CA GLU A 76 -3.82 8.49 17.33
C GLU A 76 -3.76 9.95 16.83
N PRO A 77 -4.58 10.87 17.39
CA PRO A 77 -4.62 12.26 16.94
C PRO A 77 -3.38 13.07 17.34
N ALA A 78 -2.57 12.56 18.27
CA ALA A 78 -1.33 13.16 18.72
C ALA A 78 -0.26 12.09 18.90
N GLN A 79 1.00 12.50 18.78
CA GLN A 79 2.14 11.67 19.16
C GLN A 79 2.10 11.40 20.67
N ARG A 80 2.59 10.23 21.09
CA ARG A 80 2.77 9.94 22.51
C ARG A 80 3.85 10.84 23.12
N ASP A 81 3.57 11.35 24.31
CA ASP A 81 4.51 12.09 25.15
C ASP A 81 5.71 11.19 25.50
N VAL A 82 6.88 11.81 25.66
CA VAL A 82 8.10 11.11 26.06
C VAL A 82 8.67 11.76 27.29
N THR A 83 8.87 10.96 28.33
CA THR A 83 9.66 11.35 29.49
C THR A 83 11.09 10.84 29.31
N LYS A 84 12.05 11.74 29.16
CA LYS A 84 13.48 11.43 29.11
C LYS A 84 14.11 11.67 30.47
N GLU A 85 14.89 10.72 30.93
CA GLU A 85 15.68 10.85 32.16
C GLU A 85 17.15 10.96 31.79
N ILE A 86 17.74 12.12 32.07
CA ILE A 86 19.17 12.37 31.86
C ILE A 86 19.85 12.32 33.22
N PHE A 87 20.78 11.39 33.40
CA PHE A 87 21.57 11.29 34.63
C PHE A 87 22.75 12.26 34.60
N GLY A 88 22.87 13.06 35.64
CA GLY A 88 23.98 13.97 35.90
C GLY A 88 25.01 13.38 36.86
N PRO A 89 25.82 14.24 37.52
CA PRO A 89 26.80 13.82 38.53
C PRO A 89 26.16 13.14 39.75
N SER A 90 26.99 12.45 40.55
CA SER A 90 26.51 11.83 41.80
C SER A 90 25.99 12.90 42.76
N ARG A 91 25.06 12.53 43.64
CA ARG A 91 24.48 13.46 44.64
C ARG A 91 25.57 14.15 45.46
N LYS A 92 26.64 13.42 45.82
CA LYS A 92 27.79 13.92 46.58
C LYS A 92 28.59 15.01 45.85
N VAL A 93 28.56 15.02 44.52
CA VAL A 93 29.22 16.04 43.69
C VAL A 93 28.24 17.19 43.39
N ALA A 94 26.95 16.89 43.32
CA ALA A 94 25.90 17.84 43.01
C ALA A 94 25.52 18.77 44.17
N PHE A 95 25.67 18.33 45.41
CA PHE A 95 25.31 19.09 46.61
C PHE A 95 26.48 19.13 47.59
N ASP A 96 26.68 20.28 48.25
CA ASP A 96 27.65 20.43 49.32
C ASP A 96 27.15 19.85 50.67
N GLU A 97 27.97 19.93 51.71
CA GLU A 97 27.64 19.42 53.05
C GLU A 97 26.45 20.14 53.71
N GLN A 98 26.13 21.36 53.26
CA GLN A 98 24.95 22.11 53.72
C GLN A 98 23.70 21.84 52.86
N GLY A 99 23.83 21.00 51.82
CA GLY A 99 22.74 20.67 50.91
C GLY A 99 22.52 21.70 49.79
N ASN A 100 23.40 22.68 49.62
CA ASN A 100 23.28 23.66 48.55
C ASN A 100 23.81 23.08 47.22
N PRO A 101 23.20 23.44 46.08
CA PRO A 101 23.66 22.97 44.78
C PRO A 101 25.04 23.53 44.43
N THR A 102 25.95 22.67 44.01
CA THR A 102 27.29 23.06 43.54
C THR A 102 27.24 23.55 42.10
N LYS A 103 28.36 24.12 41.61
CA LYS A 103 28.52 24.47 40.19
C LYS A 103 28.28 23.29 39.24
N ALA A 104 28.54 22.06 39.70
CA ALA A 104 28.29 20.86 38.89
C ALA A 104 26.79 20.60 38.71
N ALA A 105 25.98 20.79 39.77
CA ALA A 105 24.53 20.69 39.66
C ALA A 105 23.94 21.83 38.81
N THR A 106 24.42 23.05 38.99
CA THR A 106 23.96 24.21 38.20
C THR A 106 24.29 24.06 36.72
N GLY A 107 25.53 23.66 36.39
CA GLY A 107 25.94 23.43 35.01
C GLY A 107 25.17 22.28 34.35
N PHE A 108 24.92 21.19 35.11
CA PHE A 108 24.11 20.09 34.61
C PHE A 108 22.66 20.52 34.33
N ALA A 109 22.01 21.20 35.27
CA ALA A 109 20.63 21.69 35.11
C ALA A 109 20.51 22.61 33.89
N GLN A 110 21.44 23.55 33.72
CA GLN A 110 21.49 24.44 32.56
C GLN A 110 21.68 23.68 31.24
N SER A 111 22.57 22.69 31.20
CA SER A 111 22.77 21.86 30.00
C SER A 111 21.55 20.99 29.66
N ALA A 112 20.78 20.60 30.66
CA ALA A 112 19.54 19.84 30.51
C ALA A 112 18.29 20.73 30.32
N GLY A 113 18.45 22.07 30.34
CA GLY A 113 17.35 23.01 30.15
C GLY A 113 16.31 23.05 31.28
N VAL A 114 16.66 22.61 32.50
CA VAL A 114 15.76 22.57 33.66
C VAL A 114 16.28 23.47 34.79
N ALA A 115 15.41 23.88 35.72
CA ALA A 115 15.86 24.57 36.92
C ALA A 115 16.57 23.59 37.86
N VAL A 116 17.54 24.07 38.64
CA VAL A 116 18.26 23.25 39.63
C VAL A 116 17.29 22.66 40.66
N SER A 117 16.21 23.38 40.99
CA SER A 117 15.13 22.92 41.86
C SER A 117 14.33 21.73 41.32
N ASP A 118 14.34 21.52 39.99
CA ASP A 118 13.54 20.49 39.32
C ASP A 118 14.31 19.17 39.20
N LEU A 119 15.60 19.17 39.53
CA LEU A 119 16.43 17.97 39.54
C LEU A 119 15.91 16.95 40.55
N LYS A 120 15.85 15.69 40.13
CA LYS A 120 15.46 14.56 40.98
C LYS A 120 16.69 13.79 41.42
N ILE A 121 16.67 13.24 42.63
CA ILE A 121 17.67 12.27 43.07
C ILE A 121 17.18 10.88 42.68
N LYS A 122 17.98 10.15 41.91
CA LYS A 122 17.66 8.80 41.44
C LYS A 122 18.82 7.83 41.67
N MET A 123 18.48 6.58 41.92
CA MET A 123 19.46 5.51 42.09
C MET A 123 19.94 5.01 40.73
N LYS A 124 21.26 4.92 40.55
CA LYS A 124 21.91 4.22 39.44
C LYS A 124 22.82 3.15 40.03
N GLY A 125 22.33 1.92 40.12
CA GLY A 125 22.97 0.85 40.88
C GLY A 125 22.84 1.08 42.39
N LYS A 126 23.97 1.13 43.12
CA LYS A 126 24.02 1.37 44.58
C LYS A 126 24.30 2.83 44.95
N SER A 127 24.27 3.76 43.99
CA SER A 127 24.67 5.15 44.21
C SER A 127 23.60 6.14 43.73
N GLU A 128 23.48 7.24 44.47
CA GLU A 128 22.56 8.33 44.17
C GLU A 128 23.19 9.33 43.19
N TYR A 129 22.40 9.71 42.18
CA TYR A 129 22.75 10.70 41.17
C TYR A 129 21.64 11.73 41.04
N ILE A 130 21.98 12.94 40.62
CA ILE A 130 20.96 13.87 40.13
C ILE A 130 20.51 13.44 38.74
N ALA A 131 19.24 13.66 38.43
CA ALA A 131 18.65 13.41 37.13
C ALA A 131 17.72 14.55 36.75
N ALA A 132 17.80 14.97 35.49
CA ALA A 132 16.80 15.83 34.88
C ALA A 132 15.71 14.93 34.27
N VAL A 133 14.45 15.20 34.60
CA VAL A 133 13.28 14.55 33.99
C VAL A 133 12.68 15.55 33.03
N ILE A 134 12.83 15.28 31.73
CA ILE A 134 12.37 16.16 30.66
C ILE A 134 11.13 15.52 30.05
N GLU A 135 10.00 16.21 30.12
CA GLU A 135 8.75 15.81 29.45
C GLU A 135 8.66 16.50 28.09
N GLU A 136 8.83 15.72 27.03
CA GLU A 136 8.58 16.14 25.66
C GLU A 136 7.13 15.81 25.30
N LYS A 137 6.27 16.84 25.30
CA LYS A 137 4.89 16.68 24.82
C LYS A 137 4.88 16.33 23.34
N GLY A 138 4.05 15.36 22.97
CA GLY A 138 3.79 15.02 21.59
C GLY A 138 3.13 16.16 20.83
N SER A 139 3.37 16.22 19.52
CA SER A 139 2.66 17.14 18.63
C SER A 139 1.39 16.49 18.07
N GLU A 140 0.44 17.29 17.59
CA GLU A 140 -0.71 16.77 16.83
C GLU A 140 -0.21 15.93 15.64
N THR A 141 -0.78 14.74 15.43
CA THR A 141 -0.38 13.84 14.34
C THR A 141 -0.44 14.55 12.99
N LYS A 142 -1.47 15.39 12.77
CA LYS A 142 -1.64 16.18 11.55
C LYS A 142 -0.41 17.03 11.20
N THR A 143 0.34 17.51 12.19
CA THR A 143 1.53 18.35 11.97
C THR A 143 2.73 17.56 11.48
N VAL A 144 2.83 16.28 11.83
CA VAL A 144 3.95 15.40 11.46
C VAL A 144 3.67 14.51 10.25
N LEU A 145 2.40 14.38 9.84
CA LEU A 145 1.99 13.58 8.68
C LEU A 145 2.70 13.92 7.36
N PRO A 146 2.95 15.20 7.00
CA PRO A 146 3.74 15.52 5.81
C PRO A 146 5.11 14.83 5.77
N GLU A 147 5.84 14.82 6.88
CA GLU A 147 7.16 14.20 6.97
C GLU A 147 7.07 12.67 7.03
N ILE A 148 6.08 12.12 7.75
CA ILE A 148 5.79 10.68 7.76
C ILE A 148 5.50 10.19 6.34
N ALA A 149 4.63 10.87 5.59
CA ALA A 149 4.26 10.47 4.23
C ALA A 149 5.46 10.52 3.27
N LYS A 150 6.26 11.60 3.31
CA LYS A 150 7.51 11.68 2.53
C LYS A 150 8.45 10.53 2.87
N LYS A 151 8.67 10.26 4.15
CA LYS A 151 9.56 9.20 4.61
C LYS A 151 9.09 7.82 4.17
N ILE A 152 7.78 7.55 4.24
CA ILE A 152 7.19 6.30 3.74
C ILE A 152 7.48 6.14 2.24
N ILE A 153 7.18 7.16 1.42
CA ILE A 153 7.36 7.10 -0.03
C ILE A 153 8.84 6.92 -0.40
N MET A 154 9.73 7.69 0.24
CA MET A 154 11.18 7.65 -0.04
C MET A 154 11.86 6.37 0.45
N SER A 155 11.26 5.67 1.42
CA SER A 155 11.80 4.41 1.95
C SER A 155 11.34 3.18 1.16
N LEU A 156 10.49 3.33 0.14
CA LEU A 156 10.07 2.21 -0.70
C LEU A 156 11.21 1.75 -1.60
N HIS A 157 11.59 0.48 -1.45
CA HIS A 157 12.62 -0.15 -2.26
C HIS A 157 11.99 -1.09 -3.28
N PHE A 158 12.49 -1.02 -4.51
CA PHE A 158 12.07 -1.87 -5.62
C PHE A 158 13.28 -2.58 -6.22
N PRO A 159 13.13 -3.81 -6.76
CA PRO A 159 14.25 -4.55 -7.36
C PRO A 159 14.98 -3.78 -8.46
N LYS A 160 14.24 -2.92 -9.17
CA LYS A 160 14.79 -1.95 -10.10
C LYS A 160 14.09 -0.62 -9.87
N SER A 161 14.86 0.38 -9.47
CA SER A 161 14.41 1.77 -9.36
C SER A 161 15.03 2.61 -10.47
N MET A 162 14.41 3.76 -10.74
CA MET A 162 14.92 4.77 -11.65
C MET A 162 14.92 6.11 -10.93
N ARG A 163 15.89 6.96 -11.27
CA ARG A 163 15.93 8.36 -10.85
C ARG A 163 15.15 9.17 -11.88
N TRP A 164 14.23 10.01 -11.41
CA TRP A 164 13.35 10.80 -12.28
C TRP A 164 13.63 12.30 -12.15
N GLY A 165 13.76 12.98 -13.30
CA GLY A 165 14.09 14.41 -13.36
C GLY A 165 15.46 14.75 -12.77
N ASN A 166 15.60 15.95 -12.23
CA ASN A 166 16.82 16.40 -11.54
C ASN A 166 16.82 16.03 -10.05
N GLY A 167 15.71 15.49 -9.54
CA GLY A 167 15.50 15.15 -8.14
C GLY A 167 16.31 13.94 -7.67
N SER A 168 16.16 13.57 -6.39
CA SER A 168 16.87 12.43 -5.78
C SER A 168 15.97 11.22 -5.56
N LEU A 169 14.68 11.34 -5.87
CA LEU A 169 13.70 10.28 -5.72
C LEU A 169 14.01 9.10 -6.64
N HIS A 170 14.16 7.93 -6.01
CA HIS A 170 14.26 6.65 -6.69
C HIS A 170 12.93 5.91 -6.51
N PHE A 171 12.26 5.60 -7.61
CA PHE A 171 10.99 4.87 -7.58
C PHE A 171 10.92 3.90 -8.76
N ALA A 172 10.07 2.87 -8.67
CA ALA A 172 9.92 1.88 -9.74
C ALA A 172 9.54 2.51 -11.10
N ARG A 173 8.70 3.54 -11.04
CA ARG A 173 8.16 4.30 -12.18
C ARG A 173 7.91 5.76 -11.77
N PRO A 174 7.75 6.69 -12.72
CA PRO A 174 7.43 8.07 -12.39
C PRO A 174 6.17 8.16 -11.54
N ILE A 175 6.23 8.93 -10.46
CA ILE A 175 5.04 9.29 -9.69
C ILE A 175 4.29 10.38 -10.46
N CYS A 176 3.00 10.19 -10.65
CA CYS A 176 2.13 11.06 -11.46
C CYS A 176 1.14 11.86 -10.61
N TRP A 177 0.75 11.34 -9.45
CA TRP A 177 -0.05 12.07 -8.45
C TRP A 177 0.16 11.45 -7.06
N ILE A 178 -0.11 12.26 -6.04
CA ILE A 178 -0.13 11.80 -4.64
C ILE A 178 -1.45 12.28 -4.04
N LEU A 179 -2.18 11.36 -3.41
CA LEU A 179 -3.33 11.70 -2.59
C LEU A 179 -3.02 11.42 -1.12
N SER A 180 -3.42 12.36 -0.25
CA SER A 180 -3.16 12.29 1.18
C SER A 180 -4.32 12.89 1.98
N LEU A 181 -4.99 12.05 2.80
CA LEU A 181 -6.08 12.46 3.69
C LEU A 181 -5.83 11.95 5.11
N PHE A 182 -6.18 12.77 6.10
CA PHE A 182 -6.28 12.38 7.50
C PHE A 182 -7.63 12.87 8.03
N ASN A 183 -8.48 11.94 8.47
CA ASN A 183 -9.86 12.23 8.85
C ASN A 183 -10.61 13.03 7.77
N ASP A 184 -10.53 12.55 6.52
CA ASP A 184 -11.14 13.15 5.34
C ASP A 184 -10.61 14.55 4.96
N GLU A 185 -9.71 15.13 5.77
CA GLU A 185 -9.06 16.40 5.47
C GLU A 185 -7.73 16.18 4.75
N PRO A 186 -7.46 16.91 3.65
CA PRO A 186 -6.18 16.83 2.98
C PRO A 186 -5.07 17.43 3.85
N PHE A 187 -3.97 16.71 3.98
CA PHE A 187 -2.70 17.26 4.46
C PHE A 187 -1.74 17.41 3.28
N GLN A 188 -1.12 18.58 3.17
CA GLN A 188 -0.34 18.98 2.00
C GLN A 188 1.14 18.74 2.21
N PHE A 189 1.80 18.18 1.20
CA PHE A 189 3.25 18.11 1.10
C PHE A 189 3.69 18.07 -0.36
N GLU A 190 4.98 18.26 -0.59
CA GLU A 190 5.58 18.16 -1.92
C GLU A 190 6.74 17.17 -1.89
N LEU A 191 6.85 16.36 -2.94
CA LEU A 191 7.95 15.42 -3.15
C LEU A 191 8.45 15.55 -4.59
N ASP A 192 9.70 15.99 -4.77
CA ASP A 192 10.34 16.20 -6.08
C ASP A 192 9.44 16.95 -7.10
N GLY A 193 8.78 18.03 -6.64
CA GLY A 193 7.89 18.86 -7.46
C GLY A 193 6.44 18.39 -7.53
N ILE A 194 6.12 17.22 -6.96
CA ILE A 194 4.78 16.64 -6.98
C ILE A 194 4.07 17.02 -5.67
N LYS A 195 3.04 17.87 -5.78
CA LYS A 195 2.20 18.27 -4.65
C LYS A 195 1.12 17.23 -4.37
N SER A 196 0.94 16.89 -3.10
CA SER A 196 -0.14 16.02 -2.67
C SER A 196 -1.49 16.74 -2.71
N SER A 197 -2.58 16.00 -2.85
CA SER A 197 -3.94 16.55 -2.91
C SER A 197 -4.98 15.58 -2.36
N ASN A 198 -6.26 15.89 -2.52
CA ASN A 198 -7.37 14.95 -2.33
C ASN A 198 -7.91 14.39 -3.67
N MET A 199 -7.12 14.46 -4.74
CA MET A 199 -7.52 14.00 -6.07
C MET A 199 -6.89 12.65 -6.38
N THR A 200 -7.73 11.69 -6.74
CA THR A 200 -7.34 10.39 -7.30
C THR A 200 -7.64 10.35 -8.81
N LYS A 201 -7.26 9.27 -9.49
CA LYS A 201 -7.61 9.03 -10.90
C LYS A 201 -8.39 7.73 -11.07
N GLY A 202 -9.34 7.74 -12.01
CA GLY A 202 -10.01 6.53 -12.45
C GLY A 202 -9.13 5.70 -13.39
N HIS A 203 -9.74 4.68 -13.99
CA HIS A 203 -9.06 3.80 -14.93
C HIS A 203 -8.49 4.57 -16.13
N ARG A 204 -7.24 4.25 -16.51
CA ARG A 204 -6.46 4.97 -17.55
C ARG A 204 -7.23 5.30 -18.83
N PHE A 205 -8.03 4.35 -19.32
CA PHE A 205 -8.77 4.47 -20.58
C PHE A 205 -10.30 4.51 -20.40
N LEU A 206 -10.81 3.98 -19.28
CA LEU A 206 -12.26 3.81 -19.09
C LEU A 206 -12.87 4.96 -18.30
N SER A 207 -12.05 5.65 -17.49
CA SER A 207 -12.40 6.80 -16.69
C SER A 207 -11.16 7.67 -16.42
N PRO A 208 -10.59 8.33 -17.45
CA PRO A 208 -9.27 8.98 -17.37
C PRO A 208 -9.23 10.26 -16.52
N ALA A 209 -10.38 10.74 -16.05
CA ALA A 209 -10.48 11.98 -15.29
C ALA A 209 -9.93 11.83 -13.86
N SER A 210 -9.69 12.98 -13.23
CA SER A 210 -9.36 13.07 -11.81
C SER A 210 -10.65 13.21 -11.00
N TYR A 211 -10.70 12.54 -9.85
CA TYR A 211 -11.86 12.52 -8.96
C TYR A 211 -11.46 12.98 -7.56
N GLN A 212 -12.27 13.84 -6.96
CA GLN A 212 -12.06 14.26 -5.58
C GLN A 212 -12.52 13.18 -4.62
N VAL A 213 -11.64 12.77 -3.71
CA VAL A 213 -11.97 11.90 -2.57
C VAL A 213 -12.45 12.78 -1.43
N LYS A 214 -13.75 12.66 -1.11
CA LYS A 214 -14.39 13.44 -0.05
C LYS A 214 -14.28 12.78 1.32
N SER A 215 -14.18 11.45 1.34
CA SER A 215 -13.93 10.68 2.56
C SER A 215 -13.14 9.41 2.27
N ILE A 216 -12.37 8.96 3.25
CA ILE A 216 -11.59 7.73 3.19
C ILE A 216 -12.51 6.52 3.02
N ASP A 217 -13.69 6.52 3.64
CA ASP A 217 -14.68 5.44 3.51
C ASP A 217 -15.26 5.33 2.09
N SER A 218 -15.40 6.45 1.38
CA SER A 218 -15.89 6.46 -0.01
C SER A 218 -14.81 6.15 -1.04
N TYR A 219 -13.53 6.11 -0.65
CA TYR A 219 -12.40 5.97 -1.57
C TYR A 219 -12.49 4.71 -2.43
N MET A 220 -12.72 3.54 -1.81
CA MET A 220 -12.81 2.27 -2.54
C MET A 220 -13.99 2.25 -3.52
N SER A 221 -15.17 2.70 -3.08
CA SER A 221 -16.37 2.70 -3.92
C SER A 221 -16.27 3.73 -5.05
N LEU A 222 -15.65 4.89 -4.80
CA LEU A 222 -15.34 5.89 -5.82
C LEU A 222 -14.46 5.29 -6.91
N LEU A 223 -13.42 4.54 -6.54
CA LEU A 223 -12.53 3.88 -7.49
C LEU A 223 -13.25 2.80 -8.30
N GLU A 224 -14.05 1.96 -7.65
CA GLU A 224 -14.82 0.91 -8.33
C GLU A 224 -15.82 1.50 -9.34
N ASN A 225 -16.53 2.57 -8.97
CA ASN A 225 -17.42 3.32 -9.87
C ASN A 225 -16.68 3.94 -11.06
N ASN A 226 -15.36 4.10 -10.96
CA ASN A 226 -14.49 4.60 -12.00
C ASN A 226 -13.58 3.51 -12.60
N PHE A 227 -14.08 2.27 -12.59
CA PHE A 227 -13.45 1.10 -13.20
C PHE A 227 -12.08 0.76 -12.60
N VAL A 228 -11.90 0.90 -11.30
CA VAL A 228 -10.69 0.43 -10.60
C VAL A 228 -11.09 -0.36 -9.36
N ILE A 229 -10.93 -1.68 -9.41
CA ILE A 229 -11.08 -2.54 -8.23
C ILE A 229 -9.75 -2.50 -7.48
N LEU A 230 -9.63 -1.70 -6.42
CA LEU A 230 -8.34 -1.47 -5.77
C LEU A 230 -7.80 -2.73 -5.07
N ASP A 231 -8.66 -3.42 -4.33
CA ASP A 231 -8.30 -4.61 -3.57
C ASP A 231 -7.87 -5.75 -4.51
N GLN A 232 -6.60 -6.14 -4.41
CA GLN A 232 -6.01 -7.22 -5.20
C GLN A 232 -6.66 -8.59 -4.94
N GLU A 233 -7.10 -8.89 -3.71
CA GLU A 233 -7.76 -10.16 -3.40
C GLU A 233 -9.18 -10.18 -3.98
N LYS A 234 -9.89 -9.05 -3.90
CA LYS A 234 -11.18 -8.87 -4.58
C LYS A 234 -11.04 -9.05 -6.09
N ARG A 235 -10.01 -8.45 -6.71
CA ARG A 235 -9.72 -8.66 -8.14
C ARG A 235 -9.37 -10.10 -8.46
N LYS A 236 -8.48 -10.73 -7.71
CA LYS A 236 -8.05 -12.12 -7.90
C LYS A 236 -9.26 -13.08 -7.90
N ASN A 237 -10.14 -12.91 -6.91
CA ASN A 237 -11.36 -13.70 -6.80
C ASN A 237 -12.36 -13.40 -7.93
N SER A 238 -12.50 -12.13 -8.34
CA SER A 238 -13.32 -11.77 -9.49
C SER A 238 -12.82 -12.40 -10.78
N ILE A 239 -11.50 -12.39 -11.02
CA ILE A 239 -10.90 -13.04 -12.19
C ILE A 239 -11.21 -14.54 -12.19
N ARG A 240 -10.90 -15.24 -11.09
CA ARG A 240 -11.17 -16.68 -10.97
C ARG A 240 -12.64 -17.00 -11.24
N LYS A 241 -13.56 -16.30 -10.57
CA LYS A 241 -15.00 -16.51 -10.74
C LYS A 241 -15.46 -16.26 -12.17
N ASN A 242 -15.01 -15.16 -12.78
CA ASN A 242 -15.49 -14.76 -14.10
C ASN A 242 -14.90 -15.64 -15.21
N ILE A 243 -13.67 -16.14 -15.08
CA ILE A 243 -13.10 -17.15 -16.00
C ILE A 243 -13.92 -18.43 -15.93
N THR A 244 -14.15 -18.98 -14.73
CA THR A 244 -14.93 -20.22 -14.57
C THR A 244 -16.35 -20.07 -15.10
N ALA A 245 -16.99 -18.90 -14.92
CA ALA A 245 -18.33 -18.64 -15.41
C ALA A 245 -18.46 -18.61 -16.96
N LEU A 246 -17.35 -18.53 -17.70
CA LEU A 246 -17.38 -18.67 -19.16
C LEU A 246 -17.65 -20.11 -19.61
N PHE A 247 -17.42 -21.10 -18.75
CA PHE A 247 -17.56 -22.52 -19.07
C PHE A 247 -18.59 -23.16 -18.15
N ASN A 248 -19.81 -23.35 -18.67
CA ASN A 248 -20.91 -24.00 -17.95
C ASN A 248 -20.92 -25.53 -18.14
N ASP A 249 -20.18 -26.03 -19.13
CA ASP A 249 -20.03 -27.45 -19.39
C ASP A 249 -19.09 -28.07 -18.35
N PRO A 250 -19.53 -29.07 -17.56
CA PRO A 250 -18.66 -29.75 -16.61
C PRO A 250 -17.44 -30.40 -17.26
N ASP A 251 -17.53 -30.78 -18.53
CA ASP A 251 -16.42 -31.39 -19.27
C ASP A 251 -15.40 -30.38 -19.80
N THR A 252 -15.62 -29.07 -19.62
CA THR A 252 -14.71 -28.02 -20.08
C THR A 252 -14.33 -27.09 -18.93
N GLN A 253 -13.05 -27.06 -18.55
CA GLN A 253 -12.60 -26.29 -17.39
C GLN A 253 -11.37 -25.42 -17.71
N PRO A 254 -11.31 -24.17 -17.22
CA PRO A 254 -10.10 -23.36 -17.33
C PRO A 254 -8.98 -23.91 -16.44
N ILE A 255 -7.75 -23.87 -16.95
CA ILE A 255 -6.55 -24.22 -16.20
C ILE A 255 -6.15 -23.00 -15.37
N ILE A 256 -6.49 -23.00 -14.08
CA ILE A 256 -6.17 -21.91 -13.16
C ILE A 256 -4.81 -22.17 -12.51
N ASP A 257 -3.77 -21.60 -13.12
CA ASP A 257 -2.43 -21.51 -12.52
C ASP A 257 -2.37 -20.32 -11.56
N GLU A 258 -2.02 -20.56 -10.30
CA GLU A 258 -2.07 -19.53 -9.25
C GLU A 258 -1.05 -18.42 -9.44
N GLU A 259 0.14 -18.71 -10.00
CA GLU A 259 1.17 -17.71 -10.30
C GLU A 259 0.73 -16.79 -11.44
N LEU A 260 0.13 -17.36 -12.48
CA LEU A 260 -0.45 -16.62 -13.59
C LEU A 260 -1.61 -15.75 -13.10
N LEU A 261 -2.49 -16.31 -12.26
CA LEU A 261 -3.61 -15.58 -11.69
C LEU A 261 -3.14 -14.39 -10.84
N GLU A 262 -2.10 -14.58 -10.01
CA GLU A 262 -1.48 -13.49 -9.27
C GLU A 262 -0.87 -12.44 -10.22
N MET A 263 -0.11 -12.87 -11.23
CA MET A 263 0.49 -11.96 -12.20
C MET A 263 -0.57 -11.14 -12.95
N VAL A 264 -1.64 -11.78 -13.41
CA VAL A 264 -2.74 -11.13 -14.13
C VAL A 264 -3.49 -10.14 -13.21
N THR A 265 -3.66 -10.47 -11.93
CA THR A 265 -4.25 -9.56 -10.94
C THR A 265 -3.49 -8.24 -10.87
N TYR A 266 -2.18 -8.26 -11.11
CA TYR A 266 -1.30 -7.09 -11.05
C TYR A 266 -1.02 -6.39 -12.38
N ILE A 267 -1.61 -6.84 -13.50
CA ILE A 267 -1.55 -6.12 -14.80
C ILE A 267 -2.88 -5.46 -15.19
N VAL A 268 -3.96 -5.71 -14.45
CA VAL A 268 -5.31 -5.14 -14.73
C VAL A 268 -5.90 -4.43 -13.52
N GLU A 269 -6.67 -3.38 -13.75
CA GLU A 269 -7.43 -2.63 -12.72
C GLU A 269 -8.91 -3.03 -12.71
N TYR A 270 -9.44 -3.41 -13.86
CA TYR A 270 -10.83 -3.84 -14.05
C TYR A 270 -10.88 -5.08 -14.96
N PRO A 271 -10.83 -6.29 -14.38
CA PRO A 271 -10.69 -7.51 -15.14
C PRO A 271 -11.99 -7.89 -15.87
N VAL A 272 -11.90 -8.04 -17.20
CA VAL A 272 -12.98 -8.57 -18.05
C VAL A 272 -12.45 -9.79 -18.81
N PRO A 273 -12.98 -11.00 -18.55
CA PRO A 273 -12.52 -12.18 -19.26
C PRO A 273 -13.08 -12.23 -20.68
N VAL A 274 -12.26 -12.69 -21.62
CA VAL A 274 -12.62 -12.84 -23.03
C VAL A 274 -12.25 -14.25 -23.46
N HIS A 275 -13.26 -15.04 -23.83
CA HIS A 275 -13.08 -16.37 -24.39
C HIS A 275 -12.57 -16.27 -25.83
N CYS A 276 -11.51 -17.03 -26.12
CA CYS A 276 -10.83 -17.05 -27.40
C CYS A 276 -10.55 -18.49 -27.83
N SER A 277 -10.19 -18.66 -29.10
CA SER A 277 -9.81 -19.95 -29.67
C SER A 277 -8.59 -19.86 -30.58
N PHE A 278 -7.85 -20.96 -30.72
CA PHE A 278 -6.79 -21.08 -31.73
C PHE A 278 -7.08 -22.26 -32.65
N ARG A 279 -6.32 -22.39 -33.74
CA ARG A 279 -6.55 -23.47 -34.71
C ARG A 279 -6.25 -24.83 -34.09
N SER A 280 -7.14 -25.79 -34.29
CA SER A 280 -7.00 -27.14 -33.71
C SER A 280 -5.74 -27.87 -34.17
N GLU A 281 -5.15 -27.50 -35.32
CA GLU A 281 -3.89 -28.09 -35.80
C GLU A 281 -2.74 -27.93 -34.80
N TYR A 282 -2.74 -26.85 -34.00
CA TYR A 282 -1.70 -26.64 -32.99
C TYR A 282 -1.77 -27.64 -31.83
N LEU A 283 -2.90 -28.33 -31.63
CA LEU A 283 -3.02 -29.39 -30.61
C LEU A 283 -2.13 -30.61 -30.92
N THR A 284 -1.53 -30.67 -32.11
CA THR A 284 -0.47 -31.65 -32.43
C THR A 284 0.86 -31.35 -31.71
N LEU A 285 1.05 -30.11 -31.24
CA LEU A 285 2.21 -29.71 -30.46
C LEU A 285 2.10 -30.22 -29.02
N PRO A 286 3.23 -30.39 -28.30
CA PRO A 286 3.21 -30.75 -26.88
C PRO A 286 2.38 -29.76 -26.06
N LYS A 287 1.52 -30.28 -25.18
CA LYS A 287 0.64 -29.49 -24.30
C LYS A 287 1.44 -28.46 -23.50
N GLU A 288 2.59 -28.87 -22.97
CA GLU A 288 3.47 -28.04 -22.14
C GLU A 288 3.99 -26.83 -22.92
N LEU A 289 4.30 -27.01 -24.21
CA LEU A 289 4.75 -25.92 -25.08
C LEU A 289 3.66 -24.87 -25.28
N LEU A 290 2.43 -25.31 -25.59
CA LEU A 290 1.29 -24.41 -25.78
C LEU A 290 0.95 -23.64 -24.49
N ILE A 291 0.92 -24.34 -23.35
CA ILE A 291 0.67 -23.70 -22.05
C ILE A 291 1.77 -22.69 -21.74
N THR A 292 3.04 -23.01 -21.99
CA THR A 292 4.16 -22.08 -21.76
C THR A 292 4.02 -20.83 -22.61
N VAL A 293 3.72 -20.96 -23.92
CA VAL A 293 3.52 -19.81 -24.81
C VAL A 293 2.34 -18.94 -24.33
N MET A 294 1.21 -19.56 -23.96
CA MET A 294 0.05 -18.86 -23.43
C MET A 294 0.33 -18.16 -22.10
N LYS A 295 0.93 -18.85 -21.12
CA LYS A 295 1.21 -18.33 -19.77
C LYS A 295 2.32 -17.27 -19.79
N ASP A 296 3.45 -17.55 -20.41
CA ASP A 296 4.65 -16.75 -20.22
C ASP A 296 4.68 -15.51 -21.12
N HIS A 297 4.28 -15.66 -22.37
CA HIS A 297 4.32 -14.55 -23.32
C HIS A 297 3.04 -13.72 -23.32
N GLN A 298 1.89 -14.37 -23.11
CA GLN A 298 0.60 -13.74 -23.35
C GLN A 298 -0.29 -13.59 -22.12
N LYS A 299 0.02 -14.28 -21.02
CA LYS A 299 -0.78 -14.28 -19.77
C LYS A 299 -2.20 -14.80 -19.97
N TYR A 300 -2.35 -15.83 -20.80
CA TYR A 300 -3.63 -16.44 -21.12
C TYR A 300 -3.84 -17.72 -20.32
N PHE A 301 -5.10 -17.98 -19.93
CA PHE A 301 -5.50 -19.20 -19.24
C PHE A 301 -5.95 -20.22 -20.28
N GLY A 302 -5.24 -21.34 -20.39
CA GLY A 302 -5.67 -22.46 -21.24
C GLY A 302 -6.94 -23.11 -20.71
N VAL A 303 -7.61 -23.90 -21.55
CA VAL A 303 -8.81 -24.66 -21.18
C VAL A 303 -8.56 -26.13 -21.47
N GLN A 304 -9.03 -27.02 -20.59
CA GLN A 304 -8.88 -28.46 -20.73
C GLN A 304 -10.21 -29.19 -20.61
N ASP A 305 -10.25 -30.40 -21.13
CA ASP A 305 -11.37 -31.32 -20.95
C ASP A 305 -11.37 -32.01 -19.57
N SER A 306 -12.38 -32.84 -19.30
CA SER A 306 -12.49 -33.64 -18.07
C SER A 306 -11.39 -34.69 -17.89
N ASN A 307 -10.69 -35.08 -18.97
CA ASN A 307 -9.54 -35.98 -18.91
C ASN A 307 -8.21 -35.22 -18.72
N GLY A 308 -8.25 -33.89 -18.65
CA GLY A 308 -7.08 -33.02 -18.56
C GLY A 308 -6.36 -32.79 -19.89
N SER A 309 -6.96 -33.13 -21.03
CA SER A 309 -6.42 -32.82 -22.36
C SER A 309 -6.66 -31.35 -22.68
N LEU A 310 -5.67 -30.68 -23.27
CA LEU A 310 -5.80 -29.28 -23.67
C LEU A 310 -6.79 -29.14 -24.83
N LEU A 311 -7.72 -28.19 -24.71
CA LEU A 311 -8.63 -27.80 -25.78
C LEU A 311 -8.07 -26.59 -26.54
N ASN A 312 -8.53 -26.35 -27.76
CA ASN A 312 -8.12 -25.20 -28.57
C ASN A 312 -8.77 -23.87 -28.13
N HIS A 313 -9.02 -23.74 -26.83
CA HIS A 313 -9.66 -22.60 -26.19
C HIS A 313 -8.75 -22.01 -25.12
N PHE A 314 -8.85 -20.70 -24.94
CA PHE A 314 -8.16 -19.98 -23.89
C PHE A 314 -8.95 -18.74 -23.47
N VAL A 315 -8.60 -18.19 -22.32
CA VAL A 315 -9.20 -16.97 -21.78
C VAL A 315 -8.14 -15.91 -21.58
N VAL A 316 -8.43 -14.72 -22.10
CA VAL A 316 -7.63 -13.50 -21.85
C VAL A 316 -8.36 -12.65 -20.83
N ILE A 317 -7.63 -12.05 -19.90
CA ILE A 317 -8.19 -11.03 -19.01
C ILE A 317 -7.86 -9.66 -19.58
N SER A 318 -8.87 -9.02 -20.15
CA SER A 318 -8.78 -7.65 -20.65
C SER A 318 -8.87 -6.65 -19.50
N ASN A 319 -8.19 -5.52 -19.68
CA ASN A 319 -8.36 -4.31 -18.86
C ASN A 319 -9.21 -3.25 -19.60
N THR A 320 -10.15 -3.70 -20.43
CA THR A 320 -11.08 -2.86 -21.20
C THR A 320 -12.52 -3.24 -20.89
N ARG A 321 -13.49 -2.48 -21.40
CA ARG A 321 -14.91 -2.86 -21.25
C ARG A 321 -15.26 -4.10 -22.06
N ALA A 322 -16.35 -4.75 -21.66
CA ALA A 322 -16.88 -5.96 -22.28
C ALA A 322 -17.33 -5.74 -23.73
N GLU A 323 -17.76 -4.53 -24.12
CA GLU A 323 -18.15 -4.25 -25.50
C GLU A 323 -16.96 -4.36 -26.48
N ASN A 324 -15.73 -4.28 -25.99
CA ASN A 324 -14.52 -4.46 -26.79
C ASN A 324 -14.05 -5.92 -26.86
N ALA A 325 -14.80 -6.88 -26.31
CA ALA A 325 -14.40 -8.28 -26.24
C ALA A 325 -14.04 -8.87 -27.61
N GLU A 326 -14.78 -8.51 -28.67
CA GLU A 326 -14.51 -9.00 -30.02
C GLU A 326 -13.15 -8.51 -30.57
N THR A 327 -12.83 -7.22 -30.38
CA THR A 327 -11.52 -6.66 -30.76
C THR A 327 -10.39 -7.31 -29.98
N VAL A 328 -10.58 -7.53 -28.67
CA VAL A 328 -9.62 -8.23 -27.82
C VAL A 328 -9.41 -9.66 -28.30
N ARG A 329 -10.50 -10.37 -28.62
CA ARG A 329 -10.49 -11.75 -29.12
C ARG A 329 -9.69 -11.84 -30.42
N ILE A 330 -10.04 -11.04 -31.44
CA ILE A 330 -9.30 -11.01 -32.72
C ILE A 330 -7.81 -10.73 -32.51
N GLY A 331 -7.48 -9.77 -31.63
CA GLY A 331 -6.10 -9.45 -31.28
C GLY A 331 -5.37 -10.63 -30.67
N ALA A 332 -5.96 -11.27 -29.67
CA ALA A 332 -5.36 -12.38 -28.95
C ALA A 332 -5.20 -13.64 -29.82
N GLU A 333 -6.21 -13.99 -30.60
CA GLU A 333 -6.18 -15.13 -31.54
C GLU A 333 -5.13 -14.92 -32.65
N ARG A 334 -4.82 -13.68 -33.01
CA ARG A 334 -3.76 -13.38 -33.98
C ARG A 334 -2.36 -13.65 -33.44
N VAL A 335 -2.16 -13.53 -32.12
CA VAL A 335 -0.85 -13.73 -31.48
C VAL A 335 -0.55 -15.22 -31.32
N ILE A 336 -1.58 -16.06 -31.16
CA ILE A 336 -1.46 -17.53 -31.22
C ILE A 336 -1.61 -17.99 -32.66
N LYS A 337 -0.58 -17.72 -33.47
CA LYS A 337 -0.39 -18.18 -34.84
C LYS A 337 1.00 -18.77 -35.04
#